data_AF-A0A3N5W0V0-F1
#
_entry.id   AF-A0A3N5W0V0-F1
#
_cell.length_a   1.000
_cell.length_b   1.000
_cell.length_c   1.000
_cell.angle_alpha   90.00
_cell.angle_beta   90.00
_cell.angle_gamma   90.00
#
_symmetry.space_group_name_H-M   'P 1'
#
loop_
_entity.id
_entity.type
_entity.pdbx_description
1 polymer ?
#
loop_
_entity_poly.entity_id
_entity_poly.type
_entity_poly.pdbx_seq_one_letter_code
_entity_poly.pdbx_strand_id
1 'polypeptide(L)'
;MYLISLKQDFSQMPPKLNPLPQLIPNRILMLRNLLREKLWDARQDVDVVTSAVFDTPVPLVQAAALSYRPISAGEYFGEPHGEWQQCWFRTEIPPAAAGQSGRRYFFWDCRGESTVFIDGQPWAGLDVAHPYCILPDRACTLWIDCGTYQTCIWFDNGKPIDQYGLRFDGAWIACRNPAAWETYWDLDVLVEWMLFLLKRDGLENMARPWGPIPELGQAHPVLRKLIGMFDDAFAAWEKGGASTLGLELKRIYAAFPGESWQPKVKMIGHSHLDLVWMWPEYVGERKAVHTMATAMRLLEEYPQYRFMWTSPHSMKMIENQFPGLYGAVKQKIQDGRWEATGGAWVEFDTLIACGEALGRSLALGQLMFEKLRGSISTTVWLPDCFGFNGFLPQIMAQAGIKNFYTTKLSWSVVTEFPYDSFIWRAADGSEVITHLNAAAPSGESLTGMVEASRSYRQLDVDNEILKYTGVGDGGGGTTVDRMEWFNRLGSLAQVPSVEWGSVEGFFEQLGQKRDRLPVFEGELYLEFHRGIYTTESEYKRVYRRMERSLQAWEAARALTGA
;
A
#
# COMPACT_ATOMS: atom_id res chain seq x y z
N MET A 1 32.23 25.94 -65.76
CA MET A 1 32.39 25.09 -64.56
C MET A 1 32.10 25.97 -63.34
N TYR A 2 30.82 26.10 -62.99
CA TYR A 2 30.37 26.84 -61.79
C TYR A 2 30.21 25.82 -60.66
N LEU A 3 31.12 25.84 -59.69
CA LEU A 3 31.00 25.07 -58.46
C LEU A 3 30.54 26.03 -57.36
N ILE A 4 29.24 26.03 -57.09
CA ILE A 4 28.66 26.70 -55.92
C ILE A 4 28.96 25.83 -54.71
N SER A 5 29.82 26.33 -53.83
CA SER A 5 30.10 25.77 -52.50
C SER A 5 28.95 26.13 -51.56
N LEU A 6 27.98 25.23 -51.38
CA LEU A 6 27.02 25.30 -50.28
C LEU A 6 27.69 24.78 -49.00
N LYS A 7 28.25 25.70 -48.21
CA LYS A 7 28.45 25.46 -46.77
C LYS A 7 27.08 25.60 -46.10
N GLN A 8 26.35 24.49 -45.96
CA GLN A 8 25.16 24.47 -45.11
C GLN A 8 25.61 24.56 -43.65
N ASP A 9 25.12 25.59 -42.97
CA ASP A 9 25.23 25.75 -41.52
C ASP A 9 24.27 24.76 -40.85
N PHE A 10 24.82 23.66 -40.32
CA PHE A 10 24.06 22.59 -39.67
C PHE A 10 23.50 23.00 -38.30
N SER A 11 23.81 24.20 -37.80
CA SER A 11 23.26 24.70 -36.53
C SER A 11 21.79 25.17 -36.63
N GLN A 12 21.23 25.28 -37.84
CA GLN A 12 19.84 25.68 -38.11
C GLN A 12 18.95 24.56 -38.69
N MET A 13 19.45 23.32 -38.79
CA MET A 13 18.57 22.23 -39.22
C MET A 13 17.54 21.92 -38.13
N PRO A 14 16.24 21.82 -38.48
CA PRO A 14 15.23 21.37 -37.52
C PRO A 14 15.66 20.02 -36.96
N PRO A 15 15.33 19.72 -35.68
CA PRO A 15 15.66 18.43 -35.09
C PRO A 15 15.20 17.32 -36.03
N LYS A 16 16.13 16.42 -36.37
CA LYS A 16 15.86 15.33 -37.30
C LYS A 16 14.93 14.35 -36.59
N LEU A 17 13.62 14.52 -36.80
CA LEU A 17 12.58 13.62 -36.30
C LEU A 17 12.98 12.18 -36.63
N ASN A 18 12.76 11.27 -35.69
CA ASN A 18 13.00 9.86 -35.91
C ASN A 18 12.17 9.40 -37.12
N PRO A 19 12.80 8.89 -38.20
CA PRO A 19 12.08 8.46 -39.39
C PRO A 19 11.14 7.27 -39.12
N LEU A 20 11.29 6.60 -37.98
CA LEU A 20 10.49 5.45 -37.55
C LEU A 20 9.90 5.72 -36.16
N PRO A 21 8.82 6.52 -36.06
CA PRO A 21 8.21 6.86 -34.77
C PRO A 21 7.72 5.63 -33.99
N GLN A 22 7.46 4.52 -34.70
CA GLN A 22 7.11 3.26 -34.08
C GLN A 22 8.22 2.64 -33.21
N LEU A 23 9.47 3.09 -33.34
CA LEU A 23 10.59 2.65 -32.51
C LEU A 23 10.75 3.47 -31.22
N ILE A 24 10.05 4.59 -31.08
CA ILE A 24 10.19 5.50 -29.93
C ILE A 24 9.82 4.81 -28.61
N PRO A 25 8.73 4.02 -28.48
CA PRO A 25 8.41 3.36 -27.22
C PRO A 25 9.57 2.54 -26.63
N ASN A 26 10.25 1.75 -27.46
CA ASN A 26 11.42 0.97 -27.04
C ASN A 26 12.61 1.86 -26.61
N ARG A 27 12.85 2.99 -27.28
CA ARG A 27 13.89 3.97 -26.87
C ARG A 27 13.56 4.56 -25.50
N ILE A 28 12.29 4.86 -25.25
CA ILE A 28 11.84 5.43 -23.98
C ILE A 28 11.90 4.39 -22.85
N LEU A 29 11.54 3.13 -23.11
CA LEU A 29 11.70 2.04 -22.14
C LEU A 29 13.17 1.83 -21.76
N MET A 30 14.08 1.91 -22.72
CA MET A 30 15.52 1.89 -22.46
C MET A 30 15.97 3.09 -21.62
N LEU A 31 15.50 4.30 -21.96
CA LEU A 31 15.79 5.52 -21.21
C LEU A 31 15.31 5.43 -19.75
N ARG A 32 14.12 4.88 -19.53
CA ARG A 32 13.60 4.59 -18.18
C ARG A 32 14.55 3.71 -17.39
N ASN A 33 15.06 2.63 -17.98
CA ASN A 33 16.01 1.74 -17.31
C ASN A 33 17.33 2.46 -16.98
N LEU A 34 17.86 3.28 -17.90
CA LEU A 34 19.09 4.05 -17.67
C LEU A 34 18.93 5.09 -16.55
N LEU A 35 17.75 5.70 -16.40
CA LEU A 35 17.45 6.59 -15.28
C LEU A 35 17.30 5.84 -13.96
N ARG A 36 16.68 4.65 -13.97
CA ARG A 36 16.53 3.81 -12.78
C ARG A 36 17.87 3.49 -12.12
N GLU A 37 18.89 3.21 -12.94
CA GLU A 37 20.26 2.96 -12.48
C GLU A 37 20.94 4.19 -11.86
N LYS A 38 20.39 5.40 -12.05
CA LYS A 38 20.93 6.67 -11.55
C LYS A 38 20.17 7.23 -10.34
N LEU A 39 19.14 6.54 -9.85
CA LEU A 39 18.32 6.97 -8.70
C LEU A 39 19.12 7.14 -7.42
N TRP A 40 20.18 6.35 -7.28
CA TRP A 40 20.99 6.26 -6.07
C TRP A 40 22.46 6.54 -6.42
N ASP A 41 23.10 7.35 -5.61
CA ASP A 41 24.54 7.60 -5.68
C ASP A 41 25.19 7.36 -4.30
N ALA A 42 26.51 7.53 -4.23
CA ALA A 42 27.28 7.42 -3.00
C ALA A 42 27.01 6.14 -2.18
N ARG A 43 26.91 4.99 -2.86
CA ARG A 43 26.79 3.69 -2.19
C ARG A 43 27.98 3.46 -1.25
N GLN A 44 27.69 3.12 -0.02
CA GLN A 44 28.64 2.75 1.01
C GLN A 44 28.13 1.50 1.72
N ASP A 45 28.79 0.36 1.50
CA ASP A 45 28.49 -0.87 2.24
C ASP A 45 28.81 -0.67 3.73
N VAL A 46 28.02 -1.29 4.60
CA VAL A 46 28.20 -1.21 6.05
C VAL A 46 28.40 -2.59 6.66
N ASP A 47 29.27 -2.66 7.67
CA ASP A 47 29.47 -3.89 8.42
C ASP A 47 28.25 -4.17 9.30
N VAL A 48 27.83 -5.43 9.30
CA VAL A 48 26.69 -5.91 10.08
C VAL A 48 27.16 -7.04 11.00
N VAL A 49 26.72 -7.00 12.24
CA VAL A 49 26.87 -8.10 13.18
C VAL A 49 25.51 -8.71 13.49
N THR A 50 25.50 -10.01 13.79
CA THR A 50 24.30 -10.81 14.06
C THR A 50 24.41 -11.57 15.38
N SER A 51 23.28 -11.79 16.05
CA SER A 51 23.19 -12.61 17.26
C SER A 51 23.03 -14.09 16.92
N ALA A 52 22.82 -14.93 17.93
CA ALA A 52 22.20 -16.24 17.74
C ALA A 52 20.73 -16.08 17.28
N VAL A 53 20.15 -17.18 16.79
CA VAL A 53 18.72 -17.28 16.47
C VAL A 53 17.97 -17.79 17.69
N PHE A 54 16.77 -17.25 17.95
CA PHE A 54 15.94 -17.56 19.11
C PHE A 54 14.56 -18.02 18.67
N ASP A 55 14.04 -19.08 19.30
CA ASP A 55 12.68 -19.58 19.04
C ASP A 55 11.58 -18.70 19.64
N THR A 56 11.94 -17.84 20.59
CA THR A 56 11.03 -16.88 21.23
C THR A 56 11.59 -15.46 21.08
N PRO A 57 10.73 -14.46 20.79
CA PRO A 57 11.18 -13.08 20.68
C PRO A 57 11.89 -12.56 21.93
N VAL A 58 13.11 -12.07 21.75
CA VAL A 58 13.94 -11.35 22.70
C VAL A 58 13.70 -9.85 22.52
N PRO A 59 13.23 -9.13 23.55
CA PRO A 59 13.03 -7.67 23.48
C PRO A 59 14.35 -6.92 23.28
N LEU A 60 14.28 -5.73 22.64
CA LEU A 60 15.45 -4.89 22.37
C LEU A 60 16.31 -4.57 23.60
N VAL A 61 15.68 -4.37 24.77
CA VAL A 61 16.38 -4.11 26.04
C VAL A 61 17.34 -5.25 26.43
N GLN A 62 16.99 -6.49 26.07
CA GLN A 62 17.83 -7.67 26.30
C GLN A 62 18.78 -7.93 25.13
N ALA A 63 18.41 -7.54 23.91
CA ALA A 63 19.23 -7.69 22.72
C ALA A 63 20.62 -7.06 22.87
N ALA A 64 20.71 -5.90 23.56
CA ALA A 64 21.97 -5.21 23.78
C ALA A 64 23.02 -6.00 24.58
N ALA A 65 22.59 -6.97 25.38
CA ALA A 65 23.47 -7.83 26.19
C ALA A 65 23.85 -9.14 25.48
N LEU A 66 23.36 -9.38 24.26
CA LEU A 66 23.67 -10.59 23.50
C LEU A 66 25.10 -10.58 22.96
N SER A 67 25.61 -11.77 22.67
CA SER A 67 26.86 -11.94 21.91
C SER A 67 26.59 -11.77 20.42
N TYR A 68 27.45 -10.99 19.76
CA TYR A 68 27.35 -10.69 18.33
C TYR A 68 28.61 -11.15 17.59
N ARG A 69 28.42 -11.62 16.36
CA ARG A 69 29.51 -11.93 15.41
C ARG A 69 29.28 -11.23 14.07
N PRO A 70 30.32 -10.94 13.28
CA PRO A 70 30.14 -10.50 11.90
C PRO A 70 29.33 -11.52 11.09
N ILE A 71 28.52 -11.02 10.15
CA ILE A 71 27.81 -11.83 9.15
C ILE A 71 28.19 -11.36 7.74
N SER A 72 28.40 -12.31 6.82
CA SER A 72 28.79 -12.01 5.44
C SER A 72 27.61 -12.08 4.48
N ALA A 73 27.66 -11.33 3.38
CA ALA A 73 26.71 -11.49 2.28
C ALA A 73 26.74 -12.93 1.73
N GLY A 74 25.57 -13.51 1.49
CA GLY A 74 25.37 -14.89 1.10
C GLY A 74 25.24 -15.89 2.27
N GLU A 75 25.42 -15.44 3.51
CA GLU A 75 25.35 -16.30 4.68
C GLU A 75 23.90 -16.62 5.06
N TYR A 76 23.67 -17.87 5.47
CA TYR A 76 22.38 -18.35 5.95
C TYR A 76 22.28 -18.32 7.47
N PHE A 77 21.07 -18.09 7.98
CA PHE A 77 20.72 -18.13 9.39
C PHE A 77 19.29 -18.65 9.58
N GLY A 78 19.01 -19.12 10.79
CA GLY A 78 17.75 -19.80 11.09
C GLY A 78 17.72 -21.21 10.53
N GLU A 79 16.71 -21.97 10.93
CA GLU A 79 16.53 -23.35 10.46
C GLU A 79 15.58 -23.40 9.24
N PRO A 80 15.68 -24.40 8.36
CA PRO A 80 14.78 -24.55 7.21
C PRO A 80 13.28 -24.68 7.56
N HIS A 81 12.99 -25.09 8.80
CA HIS A 81 11.65 -25.17 9.38
C HIS A 81 11.51 -24.26 10.61
N GLY A 82 12.44 -23.33 10.77
CA GLY A 82 12.48 -22.39 11.88
C GLY A 82 11.56 -21.21 11.66
N GLU A 83 10.28 -21.45 11.37
CA GLU A 83 9.30 -20.38 11.26
C GLU A 83 9.15 -19.65 12.60
N TRP A 84 8.93 -18.33 12.55
CA TRP A 84 8.64 -17.49 13.73
C TRP A 84 9.79 -17.30 14.73
N GLN A 85 11.00 -17.78 14.42
CA GLN A 85 12.23 -17.46 15.12
C GLN A 85 12.62 -15.98 14.93
N GLN A 86 13.56 -15.53 15.73
CA GLN A 86 14.09 -14.18 15.71
C GLN A 86 15.62 -14.18 15.68
N CYS A 87 16.19 -13.26 14.92
CA CYS A 87 17.59 -12.91 14.98
C CYS A 87 17.77 -11.38 15.07
N TRP A 88 18.67 -10.91 15.94
CA TRP A 88 19.02 -9.50 16.01
C TRP A 88 20.25 -9.20 15.17
N PHE A 89 20.18 -8.12 14.41
CA PHE A 89 21.34 -7.53 13.74
C PHE A 89 21.64 -6.14 14.28
N ARG A 90 22.90 -5.71 14.16
CA ARG A 90 23.34 -4.37 14.53
C ARG A 90 24.32 -3.82 13.52
N THR A 91 24.20 -2.55 13.20
CA THR A 91 25.16 -1.80 12.39
C THR A 91 25.28 -0.36 12.87
N GLU A 92 26.47 0.23 12.70
CA GLU A 92 26.76 1.61 13.07
C GLU A 92 26.69 2.50 11.83
N ILE A 93 25.90 3.57 11.91
CA ILE A 93 25.69 4.49 10.81
C ILE A 93 26.44 5.80 11.10
N PRO A 94 27.36 6.24 10.22
CA PRO A 94 28.06 7.50 10.41
C PRO A 94 27.11 8.70 10.26
N PRO A 95 27.50 9.90 10.72
CA PRO A 95 26.74 11.11 10.41
C PRO A 95 26.80 11.42 8.91
N ALA A 96 25.84 12.20 8.43
CA ALA A 96 25.78 12.60 7.03
C ALA A 96 27.02 13.43 6.64
N ALA A 97 27.66 13.07 5.53
CA ALA A 97 28.71 13.90 4.95
C ALA A 97 28.11 15.12 4.22
N ALA A 98 28.98 16.05 3.79
CA ALA A 98 28.56 17.21 3.01
C ALA A 98 27.77 16.78 1.76
N GLY A 99 26.58 17.36 1.57
CA GLY A 99 25.70 17.06 0.43
C GLY A 99 24.83 15.80 0.58
N GLN A 100 24.89 15.08 1.71
CA GLN A 100 24.08 13.88 1.96
C GLN A 100 22.85 14.12 2.87
N SER A 101 22.78 15.28 3.54
CA SER A 101 21.70 15.60 4.48
C SER A 101 20.31 15.46 3.84
N GLY A 102 19.40 14.79 4.55
CA GLY A 102 18.01 14.59 4.14
C GLY A 102 17.78 13.62 2.97
N ARG A 103 18.84 12.95 2.47
CA ARG A 103 18.75 12.06 1.30
C ARG A 103 19.42 10.71 1.48
N ARG A 104 19.82 10.33 2.70
CA ARG A 104 20.46 9.04 3.01
C ARG A 104 19.42 7.98 3.30
N TYR A 105 19.60 6.81 2.71
CA TYR A 105 18.74 5.65 2.90
C TYR A 105 19.57 4.44 3.24
N PHE A 106 19.10 3.66 4.21
CA PHE A 106 19.65 2.37 4.56
C PHE A 106 18.94 1.29 3.75
N PHE A 107 19.71 0.48 3.04
CA PHE A 107 19.25 -0.67 2.28
C PHE A 107 19.55 -1.96 3.04
N TRP A 108 18.60 -2.87 3.01
CA TRP A 108 18.68 -4.15 3.68
C TRP A 108 18.26 -5.27 2.75
N ASP A 109 19.23 -6.09 2.34
CA ASP A 109 18.96 -7.29 1.56
C ASP A 109 19.02 -8.52 2.47
N CYS A 110 17.86 -8.88 3.00
CA CYS A 110 17.67 -10.06 3.81
C CYS A 110 16.33 -10.70 3.44
N ARG A 111 16.25 -12.03 3.52
CA ARG A 111 15.01 -12.77 3.25
C ARG A 111 13.98 -12.70 4.38
N GLY A 112 14.39 -12.27 5.58
CA GLY A 112 13.48 -12.15 6.72
C GLY A 112 12.81 -10.78 6.78
N GLU A 113 11.61 -10.74 7.32
CA GLU A 113 10.93 -9.49 7.65
C GLU A 113 11.65 -8.82 8.82
N SER A 114 12.04 -7.55 8.62
CA SER A 114 12.91 -6.86 9.56
C SER A 114 12.29 -5.55 10.04
N THR A 115 12.41 -5.25 11.33
CA THR A 115 12.06 -3.94 11.88
C THR A 115 13.32 -3.26 12.40
N VAL A 116 13.63 -2.09 11.86
CA VAL A 116 14.74 -1.24 12.30
C VAL A 116 14.32 -0.44 13.52
N PHE A 117 15.20 -0.35 14.50
CA PHE A 117 15.07 0.46 15.69
C PHE A 117 16.22 1.45 15.80
N ILE A 118 15.90 2.68 16.18
CA ILE A 118 16.85 3.76 16.49
C ILE A 118 16.48 4.31 17.86
N ASP A 119 17.47 4.48 18.74
CA ASP A 119 17.29 4.98 20.12
C ASP A 119 16.18 4.25 20.90
N GLY A 120 16.06 2.93 20.70
CA GLY A 120 15.06 2.12 21.39
C GLY A 120 13.64 2.19 20.81
N GLN A 121 13.40 2.95 19.73
CA GLN A 121 12.09 3.10 19.10
C GLN A 121 12.03 2.42 17.73
N PRO A 122 10.91 1.78 17.36
CA PRO A 122 10.68 1.34 15.98
C PRO A 122 10.81 2.52 15.02
N TRP A 123 11.67 2.37 14.01
CA TRP A 123 11.99 3.40 13.04
C TRP A 123 11.34 3.14 11.68
N ALA A 124 11.52 1.94 11.14
CA ALA A 124 10.94 1.52 9.87
C ALA A 124 10.94 0.00 9.75
N GLY A 125 9.96 -0.55 9.03
CA GLY A 125 9.99 -1.93 8.55
C GLY A 125 10.76 -2.06 7.24
N LEU A 126 11.44 -3.18 7.05
CA LEU A 126 12.16 -3.57 5.85
C LEU A 126 11.72 -4.96 5.41
N ASP A 127 11.24 -5.05 4.18
CA ASP A 127 10.71 -6.26 3.55
C ASP A 127 10.92 -6.19 2.02
N VAL A 128 10.38 -7.16 1.27
CA VAL A 128 10.54 -7.24 -0.19
C VAL A 128 9.90 -6.07 -0.97
N ALA A 129 8.93 -5.38 -0.38
CA ALA A 129 8.27 -4.18 -0.91
C ALA A 129 8.90 -2.87 -0.35
N HIS A 130 9.54 -2.95 0.82
CA HIS A 130 10.22 -1.84 1.50
C HIS A 130 11.73 -2.14 1.67
N PRO A 131 12.53 -2.17 0.59
CA PRO A 131 13.93 -2.59 0.64
C PRO A 131 14.86 -1.56 1.30
N TYR A 132 14.36 -0.36 1.57
CA TYR A 132 15.14 0.72 2.18
C TYR A 132 14.28 1.62 3.07
N CYS A 133 14.93 2.32 4.00
CA CYS A 133 14.31 3.36 4.82
C CYS A 133 15.22 4.59 4.94
N ILE A 134 14.62 5.77 5.14
CA ILE A 134 15.37 7.01 5.34
C ILE A 134 16.17 6.97 6.65
N LEU A 135 17.38 7.51 6.64
CA LEU A 135 18.24 7.64 7.81
C LEU A 135 18.19 9.05 8.39
N PRO A 136 18.33 9.22 9.72
CA PRO A 136 18.60 10.53 10.30
C PRO A 136 20.00 11.04 9.87
N ASP A 137 20.18 12.36 9.89
CA ASP A 137 21.45 12.98 9.49
C ASP A 137 22.59 12.79 10.50
N ARG A 138 22.27 12.42 11.74
CA ARG A 138 23.25 12.17 12.80
C ARG A 138 23.78 10.73 12.75
N ALA A 139 24.90 10.51 13.42
CA ALA A 139 25.35 9.17 13.74
C ALA A 139 24.30 8.44 14.59
N CYS A 140 24.07 7.17 14.29
CA CYS A 140 23.16 6.33 15.06
C CYS A 140 23.54 4.86 14.94
N THR A 141 23.09 4.07 15.90
CA THR A 141 23.15 2.60 15.84
C THR A 141 21.80 2.10 15.36
N LEU A 142 21.79 1.25 14.33
CA LEU A 142 20.60 0.52 13.94
C LEU A 142 20.58 -0.83 14.64
N TRP A 143 19.50 -1.11 15.33
CA TRP A 143 19.15 -2.45 15.80
C TRP A 143 18.07 -3.00 14.89
N ILE A 144 18.25 -4.20 14.35
CA ILE A 144 17.35 -4.75 13.34
C ILE A 144 16.80 -6.06 13.89
N ASP A 145 15.51 -6.02 14.23
CA ASP A 145 14.74 -7.20 14.63
C ASP A 145 14.31 -7.97 13.38
N CYS A 146 14.94 -9.11 13.09
CA CYS A 146 14.63 -9.92 11.92
C CYS A 146 13.86 -11.19 12.32
N GLY A 147 12.64 -11.31 11.82
CA GLY A 147 11.83 -12.52 11.95
C GLY A 147 12.11 -13.52 10.84
N THR A 148 12.13 -14.81 11.17
CA THR A 148 12.16 -15.89 10.19
C THR A 148 10.76 -16.16 9.63
N TYR A 149 10.23 -15.14 8.97
CA TYR A 149 8.95 -15.15 8.27
C TYR A 149 8.92 -13.96 7.31
N GLN A 150 7.89 -13.91 6.47
CA GLN A 150 7.79 -12.93 5.41
C GLN A 150 6.44 -12.18 5.49
N THR A 151 6.49 -10.86 5.27
CA THR A 151 5.37 -10.00 4.86
C THR A 151 5.37 -9.86 3.33
N CYS A 152 4.23 -9.50 2.73
CA CYS A 152 4.10 -9.39 1.27
C CYS A 152 4.31 -10.75 0.56
N ILE A 153 3.70 -11.82 1.07
CA ILE A 153 3.87 -13.19 0.51
C ILE A 153 3.39 -13.32 -0.95
N TRP A 154 2.54 -12.40 -1.41
CA TRP A 154 2.02 -12.33 -2.77
C TRP A 154 2.84 -11.42 -3.69
N PHE A 155 3.91 -10.81 -3.19
CA PHE A 155 4.74 -9.90 -3.98
C PHE A 155 5.64 -10.71 -4.92
N ASP A 156 5.78 -10.30 -6.18
CA ASP A 156 6.48 -11.06 -7.24
C ASP A 156 7.92 -11.46 -6.87
N ASN A 157 8.57 -10.69 -5.99
CA ASN A 157 9.93 -10.93 -5.52
C ASN A 157 9.98 -11.56 -4.12
N GLY A 158 8.94 -12.29 -3.73
CA GLY A 158 8.88 -12.94 -2.43
C GLY A 158 10.08 -13.88 -2.20
N LYS A 159 10.63 -13.84 -0.99
CA LYS A 159 11.84 -14.59 -0.61
C LYS A 159 11.54 -15.53 0.56
N PRO A 160 10.77 -16.63 0.36
CA PRO A 160 10.42 -17.53 1.45
C PRO A 160 11.66 -18.19 2.06
N ILE A 161 11.50 -18.74 3.26
CA ILE A 161 12.49 -19.62 3.87
C ILE A 161 12.75 -20.79 2.90
N ASP A 162 14.02 -21.04 2.61
CA ASP A 162 14.43 -22.17 1.78
C ASP A 162 15.04 -23.30 2.62
N GLN A 163 15.50 -24.37 1.96
CA GLN A 163 16.07 -25.54 2.60
C GLN A 163 17.34 -25.28 3.43
N TYR A 164 17.87 -24.06 3.41
CA TYR A 164 19.03 -23.62 4.19
C TYR A 164 18.68 -22.55 5.24
N GLY A 165 17.39 -22.18 5.38
CA GLY A 165 16.93 -21.11 6.25
C GLY A 165 16.73 -19.78 5.50
N LEU A 166 16.99 -18.67 6.20
CA LEU A 166 17.00 -17.34 5.60
C LEU A 166 18.41 -16.93 5.19
N ARG A 167 18.51 -16.09 4.17
CA ARG A 167 19.78 -15.59 3.64
C ARG A 167 19.91 -14.08 3.84
N PHE A 168 21.09 -13.65 4.26
CA PHE A 168 21.50 -12.25 4.28
C PHE A 168 22.41 -11.96 3.09
N ASP A 169 22.08 -10.98 2.26
CA ASP A 169 22.80 -10.64 1.03
C ASP A 169 23.48 -9.25 1.09
N GLY A 170 23.29 -8.50 2.18
CA GLY A 170 24.09 -7.31 2.48
C GLY A 170 23.27 -6.15 3.02
N ALA A 171 23.99 -5.11 3.45
CA ALA A 171 23.42 -3.84 3.86
C ALA A 171 24.33 -2.69 3.41
N TRP A 172 23.73 -1.59 2.98
CA TRP A 172 24.49 -0.43 2.53
C TRP A 172 23.69 0.86 2.73
N ILE A 173 24.40 1.98 2.72
CA ILE A 173 23.82 3.31 2.67
C ILE A 173 23.93 3.80 1.23
N ALA A 174 22.89 4.46 0.72
CA ALA A 174 22.98 5.20 -0.52
C ALA A 174 22.25 6.53 -0.41
N CYS A 175 22.56 7.46 -1.30
CA CYS A 175 21.97 8.79 -1.33
C CYS A 175 21.02 8.91 -2.53
N ARG A 176 19.77 9.31 -2.29
CA ARG A 176 18.75 9.52 -3.33
C ARG A 176 19.14 10.70 -4.22
N ASN A 177 19.43 10.49 -5.51
CA ASN A 177 19.77 11.55 -6.46
C ASN A 177 18.51 12.35 -6.85
N PRO A 178 18.35 13.61 -6.39
CA PRO A 178 17.09 14.33 -6.55
C PRO A 178 16.71 14.57 -8.02
N ALA A 179 17.70 14.89 -8.87
CA ALA A 179 17.45 15.16 -10.28
C ALA A 179 17.09 13.89 -11.05
N ALA A 180 17.75 12.76 -10.75
CA ALA A 180 17.38 11.48 -11.36
C ALA A 180 16.03 10.98 -10.84
N TRP A 181 15.76 11.16 -9.55
CA TRP A 181 14.55 10.72 -8.87
C TRP A 181 13.29 11.36 -9.44
N GLU A 182 13.25 12.69 -9.48
CA GLU A 182 12.10 13.43 -10.01
C GLU A 182 11.83 13.09 -11.48
N THR A 183 12.87 13.14 -12.31
CA THR A 183 12.75 12.86 -13.75
C THR A 183 12.39 11.39 -14.02
N TYR A 184 12.89 10.45 -13.22
CA TYR A 184 12.54 9.04 -13.37
C TYR A 184 11.07 8.80 -13.09
N TRP A 185 10.53 9.32 -11.99
CA TRP A 185 9.12 9.11 -11.64
C TRP A 185 8.16 9.85 -12.58
N ASP A 186 8.54 11.04 -13.06
CA ASP A 186 7.82 11.71 -14.15
C ASP A 186 7.77 10.82 -15.40
N LEU A 187 8.91 10.22 -15.77
CA LEU A 187 9.00 9.36 -16.94
C LEU A 187 8.24 8.05 -16.76
N ASP A 188 8.37 7.39 -15.62
CA ASP A 188 7.78 6.08 -15.35
C ASP A 188 6.26 6.14 -15.46
N VAL A 189 5.61 7.13 -14.86
CA VAL A 189 4.16 7.34 -14.97
C VAL A 189 3.74 7.60 -16.42
N LEU A 190 4.47 8.43 -17.16
CA LEU A 190 4.18 8.68 -18.59
C LEU A 190 4.43 7.44 -19.46
N VAL A 191 5.39 6.59 -19.09
CA VAL A 191 5.64 5.30 -19.76
C VAL A 191 4.49 4.33 -19.49
N GLU A 192 4.04 4.19 -18.25
CA GLU A 192 2.87 3.36 -17.93
C GLU A 192 1.62 3.87 -18.66
N TRP A 193 1.47 5.19 -18.78
CA TRP A 193 0.41 5.80 -19.61
C TRP A 193 0.55 5.47 -21.09
N MET A 194 1.75 5.56 -21.65
CA MET A 194 2.02 5.12 -23.03
C MET A 194 1.68 3.64 -23.23
N LEU A 195 2.09 2.75 -22.32
CA LEU A 195 1.82 1.31 -22.41
C LEU A 195 0.31 1.02 -22.36
N PHE A 196 -0.44 1.72 -21.50
CA PHE A 196 -1.89 1.64 -21.48
C PHE A 196 -2.52 2.11 -22.80
N LEU A 197 -2.08 3.25 -23.35
CA LEU A 197 -2.59 3.77 -24.62
C LEU A 197 -2.27 2.83 -25.80
N LEU A 198 -1.08 2.22 -25.80
CA LEU A 198 -0.70 1.20 -26.78
C LEU A 198 -1.60 -0.02 -26.68
N LYS A 199 -1.87 -0.51 -25.46
CA LYS A 199 -2.81 -1.62 -25.23
C LYS A 199 -4.22 -1.30 -25.73
N ARG A 200 -4.74 -0.11 -25.43
CA ARG A 200 -6.06 0.35 -25.90
C ARG A 200 -6.16 0.32 -27.43
N ASP A 201 -5.08 0.71 -28.13
CA ASP A 201 -5.07 0.80 -29.59
C ASP A 201 -4.62 -0.50 -30.28
N GLY A 202 -4.37 -1.59 -29.54
CA GLY A 202 -3.87 -2.85 -30.10
C GLY A 202 -2.44 -2.79 -30.63
N LEU A 203 -1.62 -1.86 -30.11
CA LEU A 203 -0.25 -1.55 -30.54
C LEU A 203 0.82 -1.97 -29.52
N GLU A 204 0.49 -2.90 -28.62
CA GLU A 204 1.38 -3.43 -27.58
C GLU A 204 2.72 -3.94 -28.13
N ASN A 205 2.73 -4.44 -29.37
CA ASN A 205 3.92 -4.91 -30.06
C ASN A 205 4.99 -3.82 -30.23
N MET A 206 4.64 -2.52 -30.15
CA MET A 206 5.61 -1.42 -30.20
C MET A 206 6.50 -1.33 -28.96
N ALA A 207 6.07 -1.91 -27.84
CA ALA A 207 6.84 -1.99 -26.60
C ALA A 207 7.59 -3.33 -26.46
N ARG A 208 7.55 -4.19 -27.48
CA ARG A 208 8.26 -5.48 -27.46
C ARG A 208 9.71 -5.32 -27.89
N PRO A 209 10.64 -6.07 -27.25
CA PRO A 209 12.06 -6.04 -27.61
C PRO A 209 12.39 -6.67 -28.97
N TRP A 210 11.52 -7.52 -29.53
CA TRP A 210 11.74 -8.17 -30.83
C TRP A 210 10.45 -8.39 -31.62
N GLY A 211 10.60 -8.61 -32.93
CA GLY A 211 9.51 -8.88 -33.87
C GLY A 211 9.12 -7.67 -34.73
N PRO A 212 8.15 -7.84 -35.64
CA PRO A 212 7.62 -6.73 -36.44
C PRO A 212 6.96 -5.68 -35.54
N ILE A 213 7.38 -4.43 -35.68
CA ILE A 213 6.83 -3.28 -34.95
C ILE A 213 5.80 -2.59 -35.86
N PRO A 214 4.52 -2.55 -35.47
CA PRO A 214 3.47 -1.95 -36.30
C PRO A 214 3.68 -0.44 -36.45
N GLU A 215 3.26 0.13 -37.58
CA GLU A 215 3.20 1.58 -37.73
C GLU A 215 2.09 2.19 -36.85
N LEU A 216 2.19 3.49 -36.54
CA LEU A 216 1.19 4.18 -35.71
C LEU A 216 -0.20 4.25 -36.36
N GLY A 217 -0.32 4.09 -37.68
CA GLY A 217 -1.59 3.93 -38.41
C GLY A 217 -2.74 4.80 -37.90
N GLN A 218 -3.85 4.13 -37.52
CA GLN A 218 -5.08 4.72 -36.98
C GLN A 218 -5.07 4.92 -35.44
N ALA A 219 -3.90 4.96 -34.80
CA ALA A 219 -3.78 5.21 -33.36
C ALA A 219 -4.54 6.47 -32.93
N HIS A 220 -5.02 6.49 -31.69
CA HIS A 220 -5.70 7.66 -31.15
C HIS A 220 -4.76 8.89 -31.18
N PRO A 221 -5.26 10.11 -31.47
CA PRO A 221 -4.42 11.31 -31.54
C PRO A 221 -3.57 11.58 -30.29
N VAL A 222 -4.08 11.24 -29.10
CA VAL A 222 -3.32 11.34 -27.83
C VAL A 222 -2.04 10.51 -27.89
N LEU A 223 -2.14 9.24 -28.28
CA LEU A 223 -0.97 8.35 -28.40
C LEU A 223 0.02 8.89 -29.44
N ARG A 224 -0.47 9.27 -30.63
CA ARG A 224 0.39 9.81 -31.70
C ARG A 224 1.17 11.06 -31.25
N LYS A 225 0.50 11.99 -30.57
CA LYS A 225 1.15 13.19 -30.05
C LYS A 225 2.14 12.88 -28.92
N LEU A 226 1.77 11.99 -27.98
CA LEU A 226 2.66 11.54 -26.91
C LEU A 226 3.95 10.95 -27.47
N ILE A 227 3.85 10.06 -28.47
CA ILE A 227 5.02 9.47 -29.12
C ILE A 227 5.92 10.54 -29.76
N GLY A 228 5.35 11.54 -30.44
CA GLY A 228 6.13 12.66 -30.98
C GLY A 228 6.85 13.46 -29.89
N MET A 229 6.15 13.81 -28.81
CA MET A 229 6.76 14.56 -27.69
C MET A 229 7.82 13.74 -26.94
N PHE A 230 7.70 12.41 -26.92
CA PHE A 230 8.74 11.55 -26.39
C PHE A 230 10.00 11.54 -27.26
N ASP A 231 9.90 11.69 -28.58
CA ASP A 231 11.08 11.85 -29.44
C ASP A 231 11.83 13.14 -29.09
N ASP A 232 11.10 14.23 -28.87
CA ASP A 232 11.67 15.51 -28.41
C ASP A 232 12.31 15.37 -27.02
N ALA A 233 11.64 14.68 -26.10
CA ALA A 233 12.16 14.38 -24.76
C ALA A 233 13.45 13.55 -24.81
N PHE A 234 13.50 12.54 -25.69
CA PHE A 234 14.70 11.73 -25.89
C PHE A 234 15.85 12.56 -26.50
N ALA A 235 15.56 13.41 -27.48
CA ALA A 235 16.56 14.32 -28.06
C ALA A 235 17.07 15.34 -27.03
N ALA A 236 16.21 15.81 -26.12
CA ALA A 236 16.59 16.68 -25.01
C ALA A 236 17.50 15.94 -24.01
N TRP A 237 17.20 14.67 -23.70
CA TRP A 237 18.06 13.81 -22.89
C TRP A 237 19.46 13.67 -23.48
N GLU A 238 19.57 13.41 -24.79
CA GLU A 238 20.87 13.27 -25.47
C GLU A 238 21.75 14.53 -25.35
N LYS A 239 21.14 15.72 -25.23
CA LYS A 239 21.85 17.00 -25.14
C LYS A 239 22.18 17.41 -23.71
N GLY A 240 21.33 17.10 -22.73
CA GLY A 240 21.43 17.69 -21.38
C GLY A 240 21.02 16.76 -20.22
N GLY A 241 20.83 15.47 -20.48
CA GLY A 241 20.56 14.46 -19.46
C GLY A 241 19.23 14.67 -18.72
N ALA A 242 19.21 14.30 -17.43
CA ALA A 242 17.97 14.23 -16.64
C ALA A 242 17.28 15.59 -16.48
N SER A 243 18.04 16.68 -16.46
CA SER A 243 17.50 18.02 -16.25
C SER A 243 16.70 18.51 -17.46
N THR A 244 17.24 18.35 -18.68
CA THR A 244 16.53 18.74 -19.91
C THR A 244 15.38 17.79 -20.22
N LEU A 245 15.54 16.50 -19.93
CA LEU A 245 14.45 15.53 -20.02
C LEU A 245 13.28 15.92 -19.13
N GLY A 246 13.51 16.23 -17.85
CA GLY A 246 12.46 16.63 -16.91
C GLY A 246 11.65 17.85 -17.36
N LEU A 247 12.26 18.79 -18.09
CA LEU A 247 11.54 19.93 -18.68
C LEU A 247 10.57 19.48 -19.79
N GLU A 248 10.98 18.56 -20.65
CA GLU A 248 10.11 18.02 -21.71
C GLU A 248 8.99 17.13 -21.14
N LEU A 249 9.27 16.34 -20.09
CA LEU A 249 8.23 15.54 -19.42
C LEU A 249 7.14 16.42 -18.80
N LYS A 250 7.51 17.54 -18.17
CA LYS A 250 6.54 18.52 -17.66
C LYS A 250 5.68 19.13 -18.76
N ARG A 251 6.24 19.34 -19.97
CA ARG A 251 5.47 19.77 -21.14
C ARG A 251 4.48 18.70 -21.60
N ILE A 252 4.86 17.41 -21.53
CA ILE A 252 3.93 16.31 -21.82
C ILE A 252 2.75 16.34 -20.86
N TYR A 253 2.98 16.42 -19.54
CA TYR A 253 1.90 16.55 -18.56
C TYR A 253 0.97 17.74 -18.86
N ALA A 254 1.55 18.92 -19.15
CA ALA A 254 0.77 20.11 -19.46
C ALA A 254 -0.05 20.01 -20.77
N ALA A 255 0.40 19.20 -21.73
CA ALA A 255 -0.27 19.03 -23.02
C ALA A 255 -1.48 18.10 -22.96
N PHE A 256 -1.59 17.26 -21.92
CA PHE A 256 -2.64 16.23 -21.80
C PHE A 256 -3.29 16.22 -20.41
N PRO A 257 -3.96 17.32 -20.01
CA PRO A 257 -4.69 17.35 -18.75
C PRO A 257 -5.80 16.30 -18.74
N GLY A 258 -6.12 15.78 -17.55
CA GLY A 258 -7.25 14.88 -17.34
C GLY A 258 -8.58 15.53 -17.75
N GLU A 259 -9.50 14.73 -18.28
CA GLU A 259 -10.81 15.24 -18.68
C GLU A 259 -11.70 15.54 -17.48
N SER A 260 -12.41 16.68 -17.50
CA SER A 260 -13.22 17.17 -16.37
C SER A 260 -14.40 16.27 -15.99
N TRP A 261 -14.80 15.34 -16.87
CA TRP A 261 -15.89 14.40 -16.64
C TRP A 261 -15.44 13.08 -15.99
N GLN A 262 -14.13 12.83 -15.89
CA GLN A 262 -13.63 11.61 -15.25
C GLN A 262 -13.97 11.59 -13.75
N PRO A 263 -14.23 10.41 -13.16
CA PRO A 263 -14.32 10.29 -11.72
C PRO A 263 -12.97 10.55 -11.04
N LYS A 264 -13.06 10.87 -9.76
CA LYS A 264 -11.91 11.08 -8.88
C LYS A 264 -11.71 9.86 -8.01
N VAL A 265 -10.50 9.30 -8.01
CA VAL A 265 -10.11 8.27 -7.05
C VAL A 265 -9.70 8.96 -5.75
N LYS A 266 -10.46 8.73 -4.68
CA LYS A 266 -10.07 9.09 -3.32
C LYS A 266 -9.19 7.99 -2.77
N MET A 267 -7.89 8.27 -2.69
CA MET A 267 -6.88 7.32 -2.27
C MET A 267 -6.54 7.50 -0.78
N ILE A 268 -6.35 6.39 -0.08
CA ILE A 268 -5.80 6.36 1.26
C ILE A 268 -4.75 5.25 1.40
N GLY A 269 -3.68 5.49 2.14
CA GLY A 269 -2.77 4.42 2.51
C GLY A 269 -3.44 3.44 3.47
N HIS A 270 -3.31 2.14 3.23
CA HIS A 270 -3.81 1.11 4.14
C HIS A 270 -2.89 -0.11 4.09
N SER A 271 -2.95 -0.93 5.12
CA SER A 271 -2.32 -2.24 5.13
C SER A 271 -3.24 -3.18 5.87
N HIS A 272 -3.97 -4.01 5.10
CA HIS A 272 -4.74 -5.08 5.71
C HIS A 272 -3.75 -6.06 6.37
N LEU A 273 -3.97 -6.32 7.65
CA LEU A 273 -3.11 -7.17 8.45
C LEU A 273 -3.99 -8.13 9.25
N ASP A 274 -3.99 -9.39 8.83
CA ASP A 274 -4.54 -10.47 9.65
C ASP A 274 -3.75 -10.57 10.95
N LEU A 275 -4.45 -10.43 12.08
CA LEU A 275 -3.85 -10.59 13.39
C LEU A 275 -3.32 -12.03 13.58
N VAL A 276 -4.09 -13.01 13.11
CA VAL A 276 -3.75 -14.44 13.11
C VAL A 276 -4.19 -15.03 11.78
N TRP A 277 -3.24 -15.56 11.01
CA TRP A 277 -3.54 -16.27 9.76
C TRP A 277 -2.54 -17.40 9.55
N MET A 278 -1.56 -17.22 8.66
CA MET A 278 -0.43 -18.14 8.51
C MET A 278 0.59 -18.00 9.63
N TRP A 279 0.44 -16.98 10.49
CA TRP A 279 1.29 -16.70 11.62
C TRP A 279 0.50 -16.62 12.93
N PRO A 280 1.16 -16.87 14.08
CA PRO A 280 0.57 -16.67 15.39
C PRO A 280 0.40 -15.18 15.71
N GLU A 281 -0.44 -14.88 16.70
CA GLU A 281 -0.81 -13.53 17.12
C GLU A 281 0.41 -12.63 17.41
N TYR A 282 1.42 -13.13 18.13
CA TYR A 282 2.61 -12.32 18.46
C TYR A 282 3.43 -11.91 17.23
N VAL A 283 3.36 -12.68 16.14
CA VAL A 283 3.97 -12.31 14.85
C VAL A 283 3.11 -11.26 14.15
N GLY A 284 1.79 -11.38 14.20
CA GLY A 284 0.87 -10.34 13.74
C GLY A 284 1.09 -9.00 14.47
N GLU A 285 1.35 -9.05 15.78
CA GLU A 285 1.71 -7.87 16.58
C GLU A 285 3.03 -7.24 16.10
N ARG A 286 4.07 -8.04 15.84
CA ARG A 286 5.35 -7.55 15.29
C ARG A 286 5.18 -6.94 13.90
N LYS A 287 4.39 -7.57 13.03
CA LYS A 287 4.01 -7.05 11.71
C LYS A 287 3.26 -5.71 11.80
N ALA A 288 2.46 -5.51 12.84
CA ALA A 288 1.82 -4.22 13.09
C ALA A 288 2.84 -3.13 13.43
N VAL A 289 3.81 -3.42 14.30
CA VAL A 289 4.91 -2.49 14.63
C VAL A 289 5.71 -2.12 13.37
N HIS A 290 6.10 -3.13 12.60
CA HIS A 290 6.78 -2.99 11.31
C HIS A 290 6.03 -2.02 10.40
N THR A 291 4.75 -2.31 10.14
CA THR A 291 3.91 -1.57 9.18
C THR A 291 3.67 -0.13 9.64
N MET A 292 3.35 0.07 10.92
CA MET A 292 3.12 1.42 11.45
C MET A 292 4.39 2.26 11.42
N ALA A 293 5.56 1.67 11.75
CA ALA A 293 6.83 2.38 11.68
C ALA A 293 7.15 2.85 10.24
N THR A 294 6.93 1.99 9.25
CA THR A 294 7.06 2.32 7.83
C THR A 294 6.10 3.44 7.41
N ALA A 295 4.81 3.33 7.75
CA ALA A 295 3.82 4.35 7.45
C ALA A 295 4.18 5.71 8.06
N MET A 296 4.76 5.73 9.27
CA MET A 296 5.24 6.95 9.92
C MET A 296 6.36 7.63 9.13
N ARG A 297 7.30 6.88 8.53
CA ARG A 297 8.33 7.47 7.66
C ARG A 297 7.71 8.13 6.43
N LEU A 298 6.74 7.47 5.78
CA LEU A 298 6.04 8.03 4.63
C LEU A 298 5.21 9.27 4.97
N LEU A 299 4.59 9.30 6.15
CA LEU A 299 3.89 10.49 6.64
C LEU A 299 4.86 11.67 6.85
N GLU A 300 6.12 11.42 7.21
CA GLU A 300 7.13 12.47 7.31
C GLU A 300 7.64 12.93 5.95
N GLU A 301 7.89 12.00 5.01
CA GLU A 301 8.41 12.31 3.68
C GLU A 301 7.38 12.96 2.74
N TYR A 302 6.10 12.57 2.81
CA TYR A 302 5.05 12.99 1.86
C TYR A 302 3.90 13.72 2.56
N PRO A 303 3.86 15.06 2.59
CA PRO A 303 2.86 15.83 3.36
C PRO A 303 1.39 15.56 3.01
N GLN A 304 1.10 15.21 1.76
CA GLN A 304 -0.23 14.88 1.26
C GLN A 304 -0.68 13.46 1.63
N TYR A 305 0.25 12.58 2.02
CA TYR A 305 -0.06 11.20 2.37
C TYR A 305 -0.95 11.15 3.61
N ARG A 306 -1.94 10.27 3.53
CA ARG A 306 -2.87 9.91 4.60
C ARG A 306 -2.88 8.40 4.73
N PHE A 307 -2.86 7.91 5.97
CA PHE A 307 -2.85 6.48 6.26
C PHE A 307 -4.00 6.11 7.19
N MET A 308 -4.66 4.99 6.93
CA MET A 308 -5.72 4.43 7.77
C MET A 308 -5.23 3.18 8.49
N TRP A 309 -5.61 3.08 9.77
CA TRP A 309 -5.45 1.87 10.56
C TRP A 309 -6.76 1.43 11.22
N THR A 310 -7.03 0.12 11.16
CA THR A 310 -8.35 -0.46 11.48
C THR A 310 -8.40 -1.30 12.74
N SER A 311 -7.25 -1.65 13.32
CA SER A 311 -7.16 -2.61 14.44
C SER A 311 -6.84 -1.92 15.79
N PRO A 312 -7.85 -1.71 16.65
CA PRO A 312 -7.70 -1.39 18.07
C PRO A 312 -6.78 -2.32 18.85
N HIS A 313 -6.80 -3.63 18.56
CA HIS A 313 -5.90 -4.61 19.21
C HIS A 313 -4.44 -4.19 19.06
N SER A 314 -3.99 -3.97 17.82
CA SER A 314 -2.62 -3.58 17.54
C SER A 314 -2.26 -2.24 18.20
N MET A 315 -3.20 -1.28 18.22
CA MET A 315 -3.00 0.00 18.90
C MET A 315 -2.85 -0.17 20.42
N LYS A 316 -3.59 -1.10 21.03
CA LYS A 316 -3.48 -1.40 22.46
C LYS A 316 -2.16 -2.06 22.81
N MET A 317 -1.69 -2.98 21.97
CA MET A 317 -0.38 -3.59 22.08
C MET A 317 0.73 -2.53 21.96
N ILE A 318 0.65 -1.64 20.97
CA ILE A 318 1.64 -0.58 20.75
C ILE A 318 1.66 0.43 21.89
N GLU A 319 0.50 0.78 22.46
CA GLU A 319 0.44 1.60 23.68
C GLU A 319 1.26 1.00 24.82
N ASN A 320 1.16 -0.30 25.02
CA ASN A 320 1.82 -0.99 26.13
C ASN A 320 3.31 -1.21 25.88
N GLN A 321 3.70 -1.56 24.64
CA GLN A 321 5.08 -1.98 24.32
C GLN A 321 5.95 -0.84 23.74
N PHE A 322 5.36 0.08 22.98
CA PHE A 322 6.06 1.14 22.24
C PHE A 322 5.38 2.50 22.45
N PRO A 323 5.35 3.05 23.68
CA PRO A 323 4.63 4.28 24.01
C PRO A 323 5.10 5.50 23.19
N GLY A 324 6.35 5.53 22.73
CA GLY A 324 6.87 6.58 21.84
C GLY A 324 6.20 6.54 20.47
N LEU A 325 6.12 5.36 19.84
CA LEU A 325 5.38 5.17 18.59
C LEU A 325 3.89 5.48 18.76
N TYR A 326 3.27 5.01 19.86
CA TYR A 326 1.88 5.31 20.18
C TYR A 326 1.61 6.83 20.25
N GLY A 327 2.48 7.58 20.95
CA GLY A 327 2.39 9.03 21.04
C GLY A 327 2.53 9.72 19.68
N ALA A 328 3.46 9.26 18.84
CA ALA A 328 3.66 9.78 17.50
C ALA A 328 2.43 9.52 16.60
N VAL A 329 1.83 8.32 16.66
CA VAL A 329 0.59 8.00 15.95
C VAL A 329 -0.55 8.90 16.41
N LYS A 330 -0.73 9.11 17.73
CA LYS A 330 -1.75 10.03 18.25
C LYS A 330 -1.56 11.46 17.75
N GLN A 331 -0.32 11.93 17.61
CA GLN A 331 -0.05 13.22 17.00
C GLN A 331 -0.51 13.26 15.54
N LYS A 332 -0.20 12.22 14.74
CA LYS A 332 -0.66 12.16 13.34
C LYS A 332 -2.17 12.05 13.19
N ILE A 333 -2.87 11.46 14.17
CA ILE A 333 -4.33 11.47 14.25
C ILE A 333 -4.83 12.90 14.45
N GLN A 334 -4.24 13.66 15.39
CA GLN A 334 -4.60 15.06 15.63
C GLN A 334 -4.29 15.96 14.43
N ASP A 335 -3.20 15.69 13.72
CA ASP A 335 -2.84 16.37 12.47
C ASP A 335 -3.78 16.02 11.30
N GLY A 336 -4.70 15.06 11.49
CA GLY A 336 -5.63 14.57 10.47
C GLY A 336 -4.97 13.73 9.38
N ARG A 337 -3.74 13.24 9.60
CA ARG A 337 -2.95 12.49 8.61
C ARG A 337 -2.97 10.98 8.84
N TRP A 338 -3.37 10.56 10.04
CA TRP A 338 -3.65 9.18 10.39
C TRP A 338 -5.14 9.03 10.72
N GLU A 339 -5.86 8.20 9.98
CA GLU A 339 -7.26 7.90 10.22
C GLU A 339 -7.38 6.63 11.06
N ALA A 340 -7.78 6.78 12.33
CA ALA A 340 -8.18 5.67 13.18
C ALA A 340 -9.68 5.42 12.98
N THR A 341 -10.03 4.39 12.21
CA THR A 341 -11.41 4.00 11.86
C THR A 341 -11.52 2.47 11.79
N GLY A 342 -12.63 1.91 11.30
CA GLY A 342 -12.85 0.46 11.15
C GLY A 342 -13.86 -0.12 12.14
N GLY A 343 -14.16 0.59 13.23
CA GLY A 343 -15.33 0.37 14.10
C GLY A 343 -15.24 -0.81 15.07
N ALA A 344 -14.53 -1.88 14.71
CA ALA A 344 -14.42 -3.11 15.48
C ALA A 344 -13.09 -3.23 16.23
N TRP A 345 -13.01 -4.13 17.23
CA TRP A 345 -11.76 -4.44 17.94
C TRP A 345 -10.72 -5.11 17.04
N VAL A 346 -11.19 -5.99 16.16
CA VAL A 346 -10.48 -6.67 15.06
C VAL A 346 -11.42 -6.76 13.86
N GLU A 347 -10.88 -6.91 12.66
CA GLU A 347 -11.68 -7.25 11.47
C GLU A 347 -12.22 -8.68 11.63
N PHE A 348 -13.52 -8.80 11.96
CA PHE A 348 -14.12 -10.06 12.40
C PHE A 348 -14.94 -10.75 11.30
N ASP A 349 -15.05 -12.08 11.41
CA ASP A 349 -16.07 -12.85 10.69
C ASP A 349 -17.46 -12.53 11.23
N THR A 350 -18.44 -12.42 10.33
CA THR A 350 -19.79 -12.00 10.71
C THR A 350 -20.81 -13.14 10.79
N LEU A 351 -20.47 -14.34 10.32
CA LEU A 351 -21.43 -15.44 10.16
C LEU A 351 -21.36 -16.46 11.30
N ILE A 352 -20.18 -16.68 11.87
CA ILE A 352 -19.96 -17.69 12.91
C ILE A 352 -20.18 -17.12 14.31
N ALA A 353 -19.73 -15.90 14.59
CA ALA A 353 -19.88 -15.27 15.90
C ALA A 353 -21.35 -15.02 16.26
N CYS A 354 -21.74 -15.14 17.54
CA CYS A 354 -23.07 -14.70 17.98
C CYS A 354 -23.20 -13.18 17.95
N GLY A 355 -24.45 -12.68 17.95
CA GLY A 355 -24.73 -11.24 17.97
C GLY A 355 -24.07 -10.50 19.15
N GLU A 356 -24.00 -11.11 20.34
CA GLU A 356 -23.31 -10.51 21.50
C GLU A 356 -21.80 -10.38 21.26
N ALA A 357 -21.16 -11.37 20.63
CA ALA A 357 -19.73 -11.28 20.31
C ALA A 357 -19.45 -10.19 19.26
N LEU A 358 -20.30 -10.05 18.24
CA LEU A 358 -20.23 -8.97 17.27
C LEU A 358 -20.41 -7.60 17.95
N GLY A 359 -21.45 -7.46 18.76
CA GLY A 359 -21.73 -6.24 19.53
C GLY A 359 -20.59 -5.90 20.49
N ARG A 360 -19.99 -6.89 21.16
CA ARG A 360 -18.85 -6.69 22.05
C ARG A 360 -17.60 -6.23 21.30
N SER A 361 -17.31 -6.81 20.13
CA SER A 361 -16.19 -6.38 19.30
C SER A 361 -16.34 -4.91 18.88
N LEU A 362 -17.54 -4.50 18.47
CA LEU A 362 -17.83 -3.10 18.16
C LEU A 362 -17.70 -2.21 19.40
N ALA A 363 -18.29 -2.59 20.53
CA ALA A 363 -18.22 -1.79 21.76
C ALA A 363 -16.77 -1.56 22.23
N LEU A 364 -15.94 -2.61 22.25
CA LEU A 364 -14.52 -2.52 22.60
C LEU A 364 -13.73 -1.67 21.59
N GLY A 365 -14.03 -1.84 20.30
CA GLY A 365 -13.46 -1.01 19.24
C GLY A 365 -13.78 0.46 19.45
N GLN A 366 -15.05 0.80 19.67
CA GLN A 366 -15.49 2.18 19.90
C GLN A 366 -14.84 2.83 21.12
N LEU A 367 -14.71 2.12 22.23
CA LEU A 367 -13.97 2.61 23.41
C LEU A 367 -12.51 2.96 23.08
N MET A 368 -11.85 2.13 22.27
CA MET A 368 -10.47 2.40 21.86
C MET A 368 -10.38 3.58 20.88
N PHE A 369 -11.30 3.69 19.91
CA PHE A 369 -11.34 4.85 19.02
C PHE A 369 -11.61 6.14 19.79
N GLU A 370 -12.57 6.16 20.70
CA GLU A 370 -12.83 7.31 21.55
C GLU A 370 -11.58 7.72 22.35
N LYS A 371 -10.84 6.75 22.91
CA LYS A 371 -9.55 6.99 23.58
C LYS A 371 -8.46 7.55 22.65
N LEU A 372 -8.41 7.08 21.40
CA LEU A 372 -7.39 7.45 20.42
C LEU A 372 -7.62 8.85 19.83
N ARG A 373 -8.84 9.10 19.34
CA ARG A 373 -9.19 10.28 18.52
C ARG A 373 -10.24 11.20 19.16
N GLY A 374 -10.75 10.87 20.34
CA GLY A 374 -11.76 11.66 21.06
C GLY A 374 -13.20 11.47 20.54
N SER A 375 -13.41 10.55 19.60
CA SER A 375 -14.72 10.21 19.06
C SER A 375 -14.77 8.73 18.68
N ILE A 376 -15.98 8.18 18.62
CA ILE A 376 -16.23 6.87 18.02
C ILE A 376 -15.91 6.88 16.52
N SER A 377 -15.63 5.70 15.97
CA SER A 377 -15.60 5.46 14.52
C SER A 377 -17.03 5.44 13.97
N THR A 378 -17.22 5.93 12.76
CA THR A 378 -18.53 5.92 12.06
C THR A 378 -18.62 4.84 10.99
N THR A 379 -17.51 4.15 10.72
CA THR A 379 -17.39 3.17 9.64
C THR A 379 -16.90 1.83 10.18
N VAL A 380 -17.57 0.75 9.77
CA VAL A 380 -17.03 -0.62 9.87
C VAL A 380 -16.32 -0.98 8.58
N TRP A 381 -15.06 -1.40 8.69
CA TRP A 381 -14.19 -1.74 7.57
C TRP A 381 -13.90 -3.24 7.59
N LEU A 382 -14.49 -4.00 6.64
CA LEU A 382 -14.32 -5.44 6.51
C LEU A 382 -14.02 -5.83 5.05
N PRO A 383 -12.82 -5.49 4.53
CA PRO A 383 -12.42 -5.79 3.16
C PRO A 383 -12.35 -7.31 2.93
N ASP A 384 -11.83 -8.08 3.90
CA ASP A 384 -11.53 -9.50 3.73
C ASP A 384 -12.45 -10.47 4.49
N CYS A 385 -13.66 -10.05 4.83
CA CYS A 385 -14.63 -10.94 5.48
C CYS A 385 -15.44 -11.76 4.46
N PHE A 386 -15.72 -13.03 4.78
CA PHE A 386 -16.29 -14.02 3.86
C PHE A 386 -17.83 -14.09 3.91
N GLY A 387 -18.48 -12.94 3.72
CA GLY A 387 -19.95 -12.81 3.72
C GLY A 387 -20.48 -12.01 4.92
N PHE A 388 -21.70 -11.48 4.78
CA PHE A 388 -22.28 -10.54 5.74
C PHE A 388 -23.74 -10.82 6.05
N ASN A 389 -24.03 -11.17 7.32
CA ASN A 389 -25.39 -11.45 7.77
C ASN A 389 -26.32 -10.22 7.65
N GLY A 390 -27.61 -10.44 7.41
CA GLY A 390 -28.59 -9.36 7.17
C GLY A 390 -29.00 -8.52 8.38
N PHE A 391 -28.52 -8.83 9.58
CA PHE A 391 -28.81 -8.06 10.81
C PHE A 391 -27.66 -7.13 11.23
N LEU A 392 -26.52 -7.18 10.54
CA LEU A 392 -25.39 -6.30 10.79
C LEU A 392 -25.75 -4.80 10.78
N PRO A 393 -26.60 -4.26 9.87
CA PRO A 393 -26.99 -2.85 9.93
C PRO A 393 -27.60 -2.45 11.28
N GLN A 394 -28.38 -3.34 11.90
CA GLN A 394 -28.96 -3.10 13.22
C GLN A 394 -27.90 -3.05 14.32
N ILE A 395 -26.98 -4.03 14.35
CA ILE A 395 -25.91 -4.06 15.36
C ILE A 395 -24.98 -2.84 15.19
N MET A 396 -24.64 -2.50 13.95
CA MET A 396 -23.84 -1.32 13.62
C MET A 396 -24.51 -0.03 14.10
N ALA A 397 -25.81 0.14 13.82
CA ALA A 397 -26.56 1.32 14.27
C ALA A 397 -26.55 1.48 15.81
N GLN A 398 -26.69 0.37 16.55
CA GLN A 398 -26.61 0.38 18.03
C GLN A 398 -25.22 0.79 18.54
N ALA A 399 -24.16 0.54 17.76
CA ALA A 399 -22.79 0.96 18.08
C ALA A 399 -22.43 2.36 17.53
N GLY A 400 -23.40 3.11 17.00
CA GLY A 400 -23.18 4.45 16.43
C GLY A 400 -22.50 4.46 15.05
N ILE A 401 -22.36 3.29 14.42
CA ILE A 401 -21.82 3.14 13.06
C ILE A 401 -22.88 3.51 12.03
N LYS A 402 -22.49 4.27 11.02
CA LYS A 402 -23.35 4.76 9.94
C LYS A 402 -22.98 4.19 8.58
N ASN A 403 -21.74 3.71 8.46
CA ASN A 403 -21.12 3.35 7.20
C ASN A 403 -20.51 1.95 7.26
N PHE A 404 -20.50 1.26 6.12
CA PHE A 404 -19.93 -0.06 5.98
C PHE A 404 -19.09 -0.16 4.70
N TYR A 405 -17.89 -0.72 4.79
CA TYR A 405 -17.00 -0.94 3.65
C TYR A 405 -16.62 -2.41 3.52
N THR A 406 -16.61 -2.92 2.28
CA THR A 406 -16.09 -4.26 1.96
C THR A 406 -15.57 -4.37 0.52
N THR A 407 -14.83 -5.44 0.20
CA THR A 407 -14.42 -5.78 -1.18
C THR A 407 -14.83 -7.21 -1.58
N LYS A 408 -14.98 -8.14 -0.63
CA LYS A 408 -15.06 -9.59 -0.90
C LYS A 408 -16.25 -10.04 -1.74
N LEU A 409 -17.36 -9.31 -1.75
CA LEU A 409 -18.52 -9.66 -2.59
C LEU A 409 -18.20 -9.63 -4.10
N SER A 410 -17.12 -8.96 -4.51
CA SER A 410 -16.63 -9.03 -5.90
C SER A 410 -16.11 -10.42 -6.31
N TRP A 411 -15.94 -11.34 -5.36
CA TRP A 411 -15.43 -12.71 -5.59
C TRP A 411 -16.56 -13.74 -5.74
N SER A 412 -17.83 -13.32 -5.73
CA SER A 412 -18.96 -14.22 -5.99
C SER A 412 -18.83 -14.90 -7.35
N VAL A 413 -19.03 -16.23 -7.38
CA VAL A 413 -18.73 -17.07 -8.55
C VAL A 413 -19.93 -17.30 -9.47
N VAL A 414 -21.15 -16.99 -9.04
CA VAL A 414 -22.37 -17.15 -9.85
C VAL A 414 -22.96 -15.79 -10.19
N THR A 415 -23.10 -14.92 -9.20
CA THR A 415 -23.82 -13.66 -9.30
C THR A 415 -22.92 -12.47 -9.02
N GLU A 416 -22.81 -11.56 -9.99
CA GLU A 416 -22.16 -10.28 -9.80
C GLU A 416 -23.08 -9.33 -9.02
N PHE A 417 -22.62 -8.82 -7.88
CA PHE A 417 -23.43 -7.92 -7.05
C PHE A 417 -23.65 -6.56 -7.77
N PRO A 418 -24.88 -6.02 -7.81
CA PRO A 418 -25.24 -4.95 -8.74
C PRO A 418 -24.86 -3.52 -8.29
N TYR A 419 -24.27 -3.34 -7.09
CA TYR A 419 -23.99 -2.02 -6.53
C TYR A 419 -22.57 -1.92 -5.95
N ASP A 420 -21.93 -0.77 -6.14
CA ASP A 420 -20.72 -0.34 -5.45
C ASP A 420 -21.05 0.59 -4.27
N SER A 421 -22.06 1.46 -4.41
CA SER A 421 -22.53 2.35 -3.34
C SER A 421 -24.04 2.21 -3.16
N PHE A 422 -24.50 1.87 -1.97
CA PHE A 422 -25.92 1.58 -1.70
C PHE A 422 -26.29 1.76 -0.23
N ILE A 423 -27.59 1.80 0.07
CA ILE A 423 -28.12 1.72 1.43
C ILE A 423 -28.37 0.27 1.77
N TRP A 424 -27.70 -0.25 2.79
CA TRP A 424 -27.93 -1.60 3.28
C TRP A 424 -28.91 -1.57 4.46
N ARG A 425 -30.05 -2.24 4.28
CA ARG A 425 -31.16 -2.26 5.24
C ARG A 425 -31.32 -3.63 5.90
N ALA A 426 -31.43 -3.63 7.22
CA ALA A 426 -31.82 -4.79 8.02
C ALA A 426 -33.34 -4.92 8.11
N ALA A 427 -33.82 -6.10 8.50
CA ALA A 427 -35.25 -6.40 8.60
C ALA A 427 -36.04 -5.52 9.60
N ASP A 428 -35.35 -4.89 10.56
CA ASP A 428 -35.95 -3.95 11.52
C ASP A 428 -36.04 -2.51 10.98
N GLY A 429 -35.56 -2.26 9.76
CA GLY A 429 -35.49 -0.94 9.14
C GLY A 429 -34.22 -0.15 9.46
N SER A 430 -33.28 -0.70 10.24
CA SER A 430 -31.97 -0.08 10.45
C SER A 430 -31.19 -0.04 9.14
N GLU A 431 -30.51 1.08 8.87
CA GLU A 431 -29.81 1.31 7.60
C GLU A 431 -28.40 1.85 7.80
N VAL A 432 -27.46 1.38 6.98
CA VAL A 432 -26.11 1.97 6.85
C VAL A 432 -25.82 2.28 5.38
N ILE A 433 -24.95 3.27 5.13
CA ILE A 433 -24.40 3.52 3.79
C ILE A 433 -23.28 2.52 3.57
N THR A 434 -23.38 1.72 2.52
CA THR A 434 -22.40 0.70 2.18
C THR A 434 -21.64 1.08 0.92
N HIS A 435 -20.33 0.92 0.97
CA HIS A 435 -19.47 0.94 -0.22
C HIS A 435 -18.78 -0.41 -0.41
N LEU A 436 -19.17 -1.13 -1.45
CA LEU A 436 -18.49 -2.30 -1.99
C LEU A 436 -17.52 -1.82 -3.06
N ASN A 437 -16.21 -1.98 -2.83
CA ASN A 437 -15.25 -1.72 -3.88
C ASN A 437 -15.19 -2.93 -4.84
N ALA A 438 -16.15 -3.01 -5.77
CA ALA A 438 -16.19 -4.12 -6.73
C ALA A 438 -15.04 -4.06 -7.75
N ALA A 439 -14.42 -2.89 -7.89
CA ALA A 439 -13.22 -2.66 -8.67
C ALA A 439 -11.91 -2.92 -7.90
N ALA A 440 -11.97 -3.41 -6.66
CA ALA A 440 -10.78 -3.81 -5.89
C ALA A 440 -9.87 -4.83 -6.59
N PRO A 441 -10.38 -5.82 -7.38
CA PRO A 441 -9.52 -6.79 -8.08
C PRO A 441 -8.56 -6.15 -9.08
N SER A 442 -8.82 -4.90 -9.51
CA SER A 442 -8.07 -4.27 -10.60
C SER A 442 -6.65 -3.81 -10.20
N GLY A 443 -6.25 -3.99 -8.92
CA GLY A 443 -4.91 -3.70 -8.43
C GLY A 443 -4.54 -2.21 -8.51
N GLU A 444 -3.28 -1.90 -8.21
CA GLU A 444 -2.72 -0.54 -8.20
C GLU A 444 -2.08 -0.13 -9.54
N SER A 445 -2.44 -0.80 -10.64
CA SER A 445 -1.93 -0.49 -11.98
C SER A 445 -2.73 0.62 -12.65
N LEU A 446 -2.15 1.26 -13.68
CA LEU A 446 -2.88 2.25 -14.49
C LEU A 446 -4.14 1.69 -15.14
N THR A 447 -4.01 0.50 -15.73
CA THR A 447 -5.16 -0.21 -16.29
C THR A 447 -6.20 -0.46 -15.21
N GLY A 448 -5.74 -0.84 -14.00
CA GLY A 448 -6.59 -1.02 -12.84
C GLY A 448 -7.36 0.24 -12.43
N MET A 449 -6.72 1.40 -12.43
CA MET A 449 -7.37 2.67 -12.12
C MET A 449 -8.44 3.02 -13.17
N VAL A 450 -8.15 2.82 -14.45
CA VAL A 450 -9.11 3.08 -15.55
C VAL A 450 -10.26 2.07 -15.57
N GLU A 451 -9.99 0.81 -15.25
CA GLU A 451 -11.04 -0.20 -15.12
C GLU A 451 -11.94 0.12 -13.93
N ALA A 452 -11.37 0.60 -12.82
CA ALA A 452 -12.18 1.03 -11.68
C ALA A 452 -13.14 2.17 -12.02
N SER A 453 -12.71 3.15 -12.82
CA SER A 453 -13.61 4.22 -13.27
C SER A 453 -14.70 3.74 -14.22
N ARG A 454 -14.44 2.71 -15.03
CA ARG A 454 -15.44 2.11 -15.94
C ARG A 454 -16.43 1.20 -15.23
N SER A 455 -15.99 0.52 -14.19
CA SER A 455 -16.79 -0.48 -13.47
C SER A 455 -17.57 0.08 -12.30
N TYR A 456 -17.33 1.33 -11.88
CA TYR A 456 -18.07 1.94 -10.77
C TYR A 456 -19.56 2.13 -11.13
N ARG A 457 -20.44 1.33 -10.53
CA ARG A 457 -21.86 1.23 -10.95
C ARG A 457 -22.71 2.42 -10.59
N GLN A 458 -22.29 3.26 -9.65
CA GLN A 458 -23.01 4.45 -9.18
C GLN A 458 -22.37 5.77 -9.66
N LEU A 459 -21.66 5.74 -10.78
CA LEU A 459 -20.99 6.92 -11.36
C LEU A 459 -21.97 8.07 -11.68
N ASP A 460 -23.24 7.78 -11.97
CA ASP A 460 -24.28 8.78 -12.21
C ASP A 460 -24.80 9.45 -10.92
N VAL A 461 -24.56 8.83 -9.77
CA VAL A 461 -24.93 9.34 -8.44
C VAL A 461 -23.75 10.06 -7.78
N ASP A 462 -22.58 9.43 -7.81
CA ASP A 462 -21.36 9.90 -7.17
C ASP A 462 -20.18 9.85 -8.14
N ASN A 463 -19.31 10.86 -8.10
CA ASN A 463 -18.16 10.96 -9.01
C ASN A 463 -16.83 10.69 -8.29
N GLU A 464 -16.89 10.06 -7.11
CA GLU A 464 -15.73 9.69 -6.30
C GLU A 464 -15.67 8.17 -6.13
N ILE A 465 -14.47 7.61 -6.20
CA ILE A 465 -14.22 6.17 -6.03
C ILE A 465 -13.21 6.02 -4.91
N LEU A 466 -13.61 5.36 -3.81
CA LEU A 466 -12.69 5.08 -2.72
C LEU A 466 -11.76 3.93 -3.10
N LYS A 467 -10.45 4.16 -3.08
CA LYS A 467 -9.43 3.11 -3.18
C LYS A 467 -8.42 3.28 -2.05
N TYR A 468 -7.74 2.19 -1.73
CA TYR A 468 -6.59 2.22 -0.86
C TYR A 468 -5.34 1.71 -1.58
N THR A 469 -4.18 2.13 -1.10
CA THR A 469 -2.88 1.65 -1.57
C THR A 469 -2.06 1.08 -0.43
N GLY A 470 -1.43 -0.05 -0.70
CA GLY A 470 -0.47 -0.69 0.19
C GLY A 470 -0.50 -2.20 0.06
N VAL A 471 0.63 -2.81 0.40
CA VAL A 471 0.72 -4.25 0.50
C VAL A 471 -0.04 -4.71 1.75
N GLY A 472 -0.98 -5.63 1.53
CA GLY A 472 -1.89 -6.17 2.54
C GLY A 472 -1.66 -7.66 2.77
N ASP A 473 -2.67 -8.32 3.35
CA ASP A 473 -2.74 -9.76 3.66
C ASP A 473 -1.51 -10.24 4.46
N GLY A 474 -0.98 -9.36 5.32
CA GLY A 474 0.24 -9.61 6.08
C GLY A 474 1.09 -8.41 6.45
N GLY A 475 0.61 -7.18 6.23
CA GLY A 475 1.33 -5.95 6.57
C GLY A 475 2.16 -5.37 5.42
N GLY A 476 2.99 -4.38 5.73
CA GLY A 476 3.89 -3.69 4.80
C GLY A 476 3.39 -2.28 4.47
N GLY A 477 2.18 -2.16 3.92
CA GLY A 477 1.56 -0.88 3.61
C GLY A 477 2.03 -0.24 2.31
N THR A 478 1.78 1.05 2.14
CA THR A 478 2.09 1.81 0.92
C THR A 478 3.60 1.88 0.70
N THR A 479 4.07 1.76 -0.54
CA THR A 479 5.50 1.92 -0.87
C THR A 479 5.82 3.34 -1.34
N VAL A 480 7.09 3.74 -1.25
CA VAL A 480 7.62 4.99 -1.83
C VAL A 480 7.28 5.07 -3.32
N ASP A 481 7.48 3.98 -4.05
CA ASP A 481 7.20 3.89 -5.48
C ASP A 481 5.73 4.22 -5.79
N ARG A 482 4.78 3.69 -5.01
CA ARG A 482 3.35 4.00 -5.17
C ARG A 482 3.03 5.45 -4.81
N MET A 483 3.68 6.01 -3.79
CA MET A 483 3.55 7.44 -3.47
C MET A 483 3.95 8.30 -4.67
N GLU A 484 5.13 8.08 -5.22
CA GLU A 484 5.65 8.86 -6.35
C GLU A 484 4.76 8.75 -7.59
N TRP A 485 4.23 7.54 -7.83
CA TRP A 485 3.36 7.26 -8.95
C TRP A 485 1.99 7.96 -8.83
N PHE A 486 1.27 7.79 -7.71
CA PHE A 486 -0.05 8.40 -7.51
C PHE A 486 0.00 9.93 -7.45
N ASN A 487 1.08 10.51 -6.93
CA ASN A 487 1.25 11.97 -6.89
C ASN A 487 1.36 12.60 -8.29
N ARG A 488 1.86 11.85 -9.27
CA ARG A 488 2.05 12.31 -10.66
C ARG A 488 0.90 11.94 -11.58
N LEU A 489 0.13 10.91 -11.24
CA LEU A 489 -1.01 10.48 -12.04
C LEU A 489 -2.12 11.54 -12.13
N GLY A 490 -2.20 12.44 -11.14
CA GLY A 490 -3.37 13.24 -10.78
C GLY A 490 -4.10 14.05 -11.88
N SER A 491 -3.58 14.18 -13.10
CA SER A 491 -4.30 14.79 -14.21
C SER A 491 -3.75 14.38 -15.59
N LEU A 492 -3.92 13.10 -15.95
CA LEU A 492 -3.59 12.60 -17.29
C LEU A 492 -4.84 12.28 -18.10
N ALA A 493 -4.83 12.65 -19.39
CA ALA A 493 -5.95 12.34 -20.28
C ALA A 493 -6.26 10.83 -20.34
N GLN A 494 -7.55 10.50 -20.27
CA GLN A 494 -8.13 9.16 -20.25
C GLN A 494 -7.80 8.33 -19.01
N VAL A 495 -7.35 8.99 -17.94
CA VAL A 495 -7.05 8.37 -16.65
C VAL A 495 -7.79 9.14 -15.56
N PRO A 496 -8.46 8.48 -14.62
CA PRO A 496 -9.08 9.18 -13.49
C PRO A 496 -8.02 9.85 -12.62
N SER A 497 -8.32 11.07 -12.17
CA SER A 497 -7.46 11.78 -11.21
C SER A 497 -7.42 11.06 -9.86
N VAL A 498 -6.29 11.16 -9.16
CA VAL A 498 -6.11 10.59 -7.83
C VAL A 498 -5.91 11.72 -6.83
N GLU A 499 -6.67 11.69 -5.74
CA GLU A 499 -6.60 12.66 -4.64
C GLU A 499 -6.51 11.92 -3.30
N TRP A 500 -5.62 12.36 -2.41
CA TRP A 500 -5.50 11.78 -1.07
C TRP A 500 -6.65 12.21 -0.16
N GLY A 501 -7.35 11.23 0.41
CA GLY A 501 -8.58 11.43 1.18
C GLY A 501 -8.62 10.63 2.48
N SER A 502 -9.82 10.57 3.06
CA SER A 502 -10.16 9.76 4.24
C SER A 502 -11.38 8.91 3.93
N VAL A 503 -11.48 7.75 4.57
CA VAL A 503 -12.63 6.85 4.43
C VAL A 503 -13.89 7.50 4.97
N GLU A 504 -13.85 8.06 6.18
CA GLU A 504 -15.02 8.72 6.76
C GLU A 504 -15.39 9.98 5.98
N GLY A 505 -14.42 10.72 5.43
CA GLY A 505 -14.69 11.86 4.56
C GLY A 505 -15.35 11.46 3.24
N PHE A 506 -14.96 10.32 2.64
CA PHE A 506 -15.64 9.77 1.47
C PHE A 506 -17.11 9.44 1.80
N PHE A 507 -17.37 8.75 2.91
CA PHE A 507 -18.73 8.44 3.33
C PHE A 507 -19.57 9.67 3.68
N GLU A 508 -18.95 10.74 4.21
CA GLU A 508 -19.64 12.01 4.44
C GLU A 508 -20.13 12.64 3.13
N GLN A 509 -19.30 12.62 2.06
CA GLN A 509 -19.71 13.10 0.73
C GLN A 509 -20.76 12.20 0.08
N LEU A 510 -20.64 10.87 0.25
CA LEU A 510 -21.61 9.91 -0.24
C LEU A 510 -22.97 10.06 0.49
N GLY A 511 -22.94 10.36 1.79
CA GLY A 511 -24.12 10.61 2.61
C GLY A 511 -24.96 11.81 2.19
N GLN A 512 -24.37 12.82 1.55
CA GLN A 512 -25.12 13.93 0.96
C GLN A 512 -26.00 13.50 -0.23
N LYS A 513 -25.72 12.32 -0.80
CA LYS A 513 -26.41 11.74 -1.96
C LYS A 513 -27.26 10.52 -1.57
N ARG A 514 -27.49 10.30 -0.27
CA ARG A 514 -28.17 9.12 0.29
C ARG A 514 -29.48 8.78 -0.44
N ASP A 515 -30.31 9.79 -0.71
CA ASP A 515 -31.64 9.63 -1.31
C ASP A 515 -31.61 9.15 -2.78
N ARG A 516 -30.43 9.20 -3.42
CA ARG A 516 -30.21 8.75 -4.80
C ARG A 516 -29.57 7.36 -4.86
N LEU A 517 -29.15 6.79 -3.71
CA LEU A 517 -28.54 5.47 -3.67
C LEU A 517 -29.59 4.36 -3.72
N PRO A 518 -29.30 3.23 -4.39
CA PRO A 518 -30.17 2.06 -4.34
C PRO A 518 -30.21 1.48 -2.93
N VAL A 519 -31.30 0.81 -2.59
CA VAL A 519 -31.46 0.10 -1.31
C VAL A 519 -31.33 -1.40 -1.55
N PHE A 520 -30.50 -2.06 -0.75
CA PHE A 520 -30.42 -3.52 -0.67
C PHE A 520 -30.86 -3.99 0.71
N GLU A 521 -31.82 -4.91 0.76
CA GLU A 521 -32.37 -5.46 2.01
C GLU A 521 -31.98 -6.94 2.15
N GLY A 522 -31.50 -7.32 3.34
CA GLY A 522 -31.17 -8.70 3.66
C GLY A 522 -29.67 -9.01 3.70
N GLU A 523 -29.33 -10.27 3.50
CA GLU A 523 -27.97 -10.79 3.60
C GLU A 523 -27.12 -10.41 2.38
N LEU A 524 -25.90 -9.93 2.61
CA LEU A 524 -24.90 -9.81 1.55
C LEU A 524 -24.14 -11.15 1.48
N TYR A 525 -24.77 -12.10 0.79
CA TYR A 525 -24.28 -13.46 0.68
C TYR A 525 -23.08 -13.56 -0.26
N LEU A 526 -21.96 -14.08 0.24
CA LEU A 526 -20.79 -14.40 -0.58
C LEU A 526 -20.92 -15.82 -1.13
N GLU A 527 -20.99 -15.96 -2.45
CA GLU A 527 -21.15 -17.27 -3.11
C GLU A 527 -19.84 -18.08 -3.18
N PHE A 528 -18.86 -17.73 -2.38
CA PHE A 528 -17.50 -18.29 -2.34
C PHE A 528 -17.12 -18.75 -0.93
N HIS A 529 -15.99 -19.44 -0.77
CA HIS A 529 -15.43 -19.85 0.53
C HIS A 529 -16.36 -20.65 1.49
N ARG A 530 -17.49 -21.22 1.04
CA ARG A 530 -18.48 -21.90 1.90
C ARG A 530 -17.96 -23.05 2.78
N GLY A 531 -16.79 -23.60 2.48
CA GLY A 531 -16.13 -24.61 3.32
C GLY A 531 -15.72 -24.09 4.71
N ILE A 532 -15.55 -22.77 4.88
CA ILE A 532 -15.18 -22.16 6.16
C ILE A 532 -16.23 -22.39 7.26
N TYR A 533 -17.49 -22.64 6.88
CA TYR A 533 -18.58 -22.86 7.83
C TYR A 533 -18.45 -24.18 8.60
N THR A 534 -17.81 -25.19 7.99
CA THR A 534 -17.71 -26.55 8.54
C THR A 534 -16.30 -26.98 8.91
N THR A 535 -15.27 -26.47 8.24
CA THR A 535 -13.87 -26.72 8.62
C THR A 535 -13.58 -26.28 10.05
N GLU A 536 -12.55 -26.82 10.70
CA GLU A 536 -12.18 -26.47 12.09
C GLU A 536 -13.37 -26.56 13.07
N SER A 537 -14.19 -27.61 12.93
CA SER A 537 -15.43 -27.80 13.69
C SER A 537 -15.21 -27.89 15.20
N GLU A 538 -14.11 -28.49 15.65
CA GLU A 538 -13.74 -28.56 17.06
C GLU A 538 -13.42 -27.17 17.64
N TYR A 539 -12.67 -26.35 16.90
CA TYR A 539 -12.42 -24.95 17.28
C TYR A 539 -13.74 -24.18 17.40
N LYS A 540 -14.62 -24.26 16.39
CA LYS A 540 -15.93 -23.61 16.40
C LYS A 540 -16.81 -24.09 17.56
N ARG A 541 -16.77 -25.38 17.90
CA ARG A 541 -17.49 -25.96 19.04
C ARG A 541 -16.99 -25.40 20.37
N VAL A 542 -15.68 -25.28 20.54
CA VAL A 542 -15.05 -24.66 21.73
C VAL A 542 -15.40 -23.17 21.81
N TYR A 543 -15.27 -22.45 20.69
CA TYR A 543 -15.62 -21.03 20.59
C TYR A 543 -17.08 -20.77 21.01
N ARG A 544 -18.05 -21.54 20.48
CA ARG A 544 -19.46 -21.41 20.87
C ARG A 544 -19.72 -21.72 22.35
N ARG A 545 -18.98 -22.67 22.94
CA ARG A 545 -19.06 -22.95 24.39
C ARG A 545 -18.50 -21.79 25.20
N MET A 546 -17.42 -21.17 24.75
CA MET A 546 -16.82 -20.01 25.39
C MET A 546 -17.78 -18.81 25.36
N GLU A 547 -18.41 -18.50 24.21
CA GLU A 547 -19.41 -17.44 24.12
C GLU A 547 -20.54 -17.60 25.15
N ARG A 548 -21.13 -18.80 25.24
CA ARG A 548 -22.19 -19.08 26.23
C ARG A 548 -21.71 -19.01 27.66
N SER A 549 -20.50 -19.51 27.92
CA SER A 549 -19.93 -19.51 29.27
C SER A 549 -19.63 -18.10 29.75
N LEU A 550 -19.11 -17.24 28.87
CA LEU A 550 -18.84 -15.84 29.17
C LEU A 550 -20.13 -15.08 29.48
N GLN A 551 -21.17 -15.22 28.66
CA GLN A 551 -22.47 -14.59 28.90
C GLN A 551 -23.10 -15.05 30.23
N ALA A 552 -23.07 -16.35 30.51
CA ALA A 552 -23.58 -16.89 31.77
C ALA A 552 -22.79 -16.37 32.98
N TRP A 553 -21.47 -16.28 32.85
CA TRP A 553 -20.59 -15.74 33.88
C TRP A 553 -20.87 -14.25 34.13
N GLU A 554 -20.96 -13.43 33.09
CA GLU A 554 -21.30 -12.01 33.20
C GLU A 554 -22.67 -11.78 33.85
N ALA A 555 -23.69 -12.56 33.45
CA ALA A 555 -25.02 -12.49 34.06
C ALA A 555 -24.98 -12.82 35.57
N ALA A 556 -24.25 -13.86 35.96
CA ALA A 556 -24.08 -14.23 37.37
C ALA A 556 -23.32 -13.14 38.17
N ARG A 557 -22.29 -12.53 37.57
CA ARG A 557 -21.53 -11.43 38.16
C ARG A 557 -22.39 -10.18 38.36
N ALA A 558 -23.19 -9.81 37.37
CA ALA A 558 -24.13 -8.70 37.47
C ALA A 558 -25.17 -8.92 38.59
N LEU A 559 -25.71 -10.14 38.72
CA LEU A 559 -26.66 -10.49 39.78
C LEU A 559 -26.04 -10.45 41.19
N THR A 560 -24.75 -10.75 41.31
CA THR A 560 -24.04 -10.77 42.59
C THR A 560 -23.42 -9.41 42.95
N GLY A 561 -23.53 -8.40 42.08
CA GLY A 561 -22.97 -7.06 42.29
C GLY A 561 -21.44 -7.06 42.35
N ALA A 562 -20.81 -8.07 41.77
CA ALA A 562 -19.42 -8.41 42.03
C ALA A 562 -18.47 -7.94 40.94
#